data_AF-A0A0U3TR81-F1
#
_entry.id   AF-A0A0U3TR81-F1
#
_cell.length_a   1.000
_cell.length_b   1.000
_cell.length_c   1.000
_cell.angle_alpha   90.00
_cell.angle_beta   90.00
_cell.angle_gamma   90.00
#
_symmetry.space_group_name_H-M   'P 1'
#
loop_
_entity.id
_entity.type
_entity.pdbx_description
1 polymer ?
#
loop_
_entity_poly.entity_id
_entity_poly.type
_entity_poly.pdbx_seq_one_letter_code
_entity_poly.pdbx_strand_id
1 'polypeptide(L)'
;VWNIVWNATFTFVPLIVISLILDEAGFFAWAALHVARWGNERGRLLFPMIVILGAVIAAFFANDGAALLLTPIVIAILLRLDFSPKAALAFIIATGFVADAASLSLIISNLVNIVTANYFNIGFGRYASVMVPVDLVSLAVVLVVLRIALRRHIPRRYSMANLELPRSAIKDALVFRAAFPLLAVLLVTYFVAAPFGVPVSFITGAAALVLMAIAGRWWKRGRDAVVSVTQVVSQAPWQIVLFSLGMYLVVYGL
;
A
#
# COMPACT_ATOMS: atom_id res chain seq x y z
N VAL A 1 -14.77 1.99 24.71
CA VAL A 1 -13.43 2.30 24.15
C VAL A 1 -12.75 1.03 23.62
N TRP A 2 -12.42 0.04 24.45
CA TRP A 2 -11.67 -1.15 24.01
C TRP A 2 -12.32 -1.98 22.90
N ASN A 3 -13.64 -2.08 22.79
CA ASN A 3 -14.35 -2.94 21.80
C ASN A 3 -14.22 -2.50 20.32
N ILE A 4 -13.80 -1.27 20.05
CA ILE A 4 -13.67 -0.73 18.68
C ILE A 4 -12.20 -0.51 18.29
N VAL A 5 -11.38 -0.07 19.24
CA VAL A 5 -9.96 0.31 19.02
C VAL A 5 -9.09 -0.90 18.73
N TRP A 6 -9.34 -2.02 19.42
CA TRP A 6 -8.53 -3.22 19.25
C TRP A 6 -8.59 -3.71 17.79
N ASN A 7 -9.78 -3.78 17.19
CA ASN A 7 -9.94 -4.27 15.82
C ASN A 7 -9.19 -3.37 14.81
N ALA A 8 -9.29 -2.05 14.94
CA ALA A 8 -8.59 -1.13 14.04
C ALA A 8 -7.06 -1.26 14.17
N THR A 9 -6.55 -1.17 15.39
CA THR A 9 -5.11 -1.26 15.68
C THR A 9 -4.52 -2.61 15.29
N PHE A 10 -5.21 -3.71 15.62
CA PHE A 10 -4.77 -5.07 15.26
C PHE A 10 -5.04 -5.44 13.81
N THR A 11 -5.78 -4.62 13.04
CA THR A 11 -5.82 -4.74 11.57
C THR A 11 -4.61 -4.07 10.95
N PHE A 12 -4.26 -2.88 11.45
CA PHE A 12 -3.23 -2.05 10.87
C PHE A 12 -1.82 -2.66 10.99
N VAL A 13 -1.48 -3.21 12.17
CA VAL A 13 -0.16 -3.82 12.40
C VAL A 13 0.11 -4.98 11.41
N PRO A 14 -0.79 -5.97 11.25
CA PRO A 14 -0.67 -7.00 10.22
C PRO A 14 -0.56 -6.46 8.79
N LEU A 15 -1.30 -5.41 8.42
CA LEU A 15 -1.16 -4.79 7.10
C LEU A 15 0.25 -4.25 6.87
N ILE A 16 0.81 -3.51 7.83
CA ILE A 16 2.18 -3.00 7.73
C ILE A 16 3.18 -4.15 7.63
N VAL A 17 3.02 -5.19 8.46
CA VAL A 17 3.89 -6.37 8.42
C VAL A 17 3.84 -7.05 7.04
N ILE A 18 2.64 -7.23 6.47
CA ILE A 18 2.48 -7.77 5.12
C ILE A 18 3.21 -6.88 4.12
N SER A 19 2.97 -5.57 4.14
CA SER A 19 3.59 -4.62 3.22
C SER A 19 5.12 -4.64 3.30
N LEU A 20 5.69 -4.64 4.51
CA LEU A 20 7.14 -4.72 4.71
C LEU A 20 7.74 -6.03 4.21
N ILE A 21 7.06 -7.17 4.43
CA ILE A 21 7.51 -8.47 3.89
C ILE A 21 7.47 -8.47 2.36
N LEU A 22 6.42 -7.90 1.77
CA LEU A 22 6.29 -7.79 0.32
C LEU A 22 7.37 -6.86 -0.27
N ASP A 23 7.69 -5.77 0.41
CA ASP A 23 8.76 -4.87 0.01
C ASP A 23 10.14 -5.55 0.07
N GLU A 24 10.44 -6.26 1.16
CA GLU A 24 11.68 -7.04 1.29
C GLU A 24 11.77 -8.19 0.30
N ALA A 25 10.64 -8.75 -0.15
CA ALA A 25 10.61 -9.72 -1.25
C ALA A 25 10.84 -9.06 -2.63
N GLY A 26 10.74 -7.73 -2.71
CA GLY A 26 10.93 -6.95 -3.94
C GLY A 26 9.66 -6.70 -4.74
N PHE A 27 8.47 -6.90 -4.16
CA PHE A 27 7.19 -6.80 -4.86
C PHE A 27 6.92 -5.41 -5.44
N PHE A 28 7.10 -4.36 -4.62
CA PHE A 28 6.81 -2.99 -5.03
C PHE A 28 7.86 -2.45 -6.02
N ALA A 29 9.14 -2.76 -5.81
CA ALA A 29 10.20 -2.46 -6.77
C ALA A 29 9.95 -3.15 -8.13
N TRP A 30 9.53 -4.43 -8.11
CA TRP A 30 9.15 -5.16 -9.30
C TRP A 30 7.97 -4.50 -10.05
N ALA A 31 6.94 -4.08 -9.32
CA ALA A 31 5.76 -3.43 -9.90
C ALA A 31 6.12 -2.07 -10.52
N ALA A 32 6.93 -1.28 -9.81
CA ALA A 32 7.35 0.03 -10.26
C ALA A 32 8.31 -0.03 -11.46
N LEU A 33 9.19 -1.04 -11.55
CA LEU A 33 10.00 -1.30 -12.76
C LEU A 33 9.15 -1.70 -13.97
N HIS A 34 8.06 -2.48 -13.77
CA HIS A 34 7.12 -2.78 -14.85
C HIS A 34 6.43 -1.52 -15.37
N VAL A 35 5.92 -0.69 -14.46
CA VAL A 35 5.32 0.60 -14.80
C VAL A 35 6.31 1.51 -15.53
N ALA A 36 7.55 1.58 -15.05
CA ALA A 36 8.61 2.33 -15.69
C ALA A 36 8.90 1.87 -17.12
N ARG A 37 8.75 0.57 -17.41
CA ARG A 37 8.92 0.03 -18.77
C ARG A 37 7.69 0.24 -19.65
N TRP A 38 6.48 0.10 -19.10
CA TRP A 38 5.23 0.38 -19.82
C TRP A 38 5.09 1.84 -20.23
N GLY A 39 5.71 2.76 -19.48
CA GLY A 39 5.81 4.17 -19.87
C GLY A 39 6.56 4.40 -21.20
N ASN A 40 7.33 3.41 -21.68
CA ASN A 40 7.98 3.36 -23.00
C ASN A 40 8.70 4.68 -23.38
N GLU A 41 9.58 5.16 -22.49
CA GLU A 41 10.33 6.43 -22.61
C GLU A 41 9.48 7.70 -22.71
N ARG A 42 8.17 7.63 -22.47
CA ARG A 42 7.24 8.77 -22.53
C ARG A 42 6.85 9.20 -21.13
N GLY A 43 7.47 10.26 -20.62
CA GLY A 43 7.21 10.75 -19.25
C GLY A 43 5.74 11.17 -19.01
N ARG A 44 5.02 11.55 -20.07
CA ARG A 44 3.57 11.83 -20.02
C ARG A 44 2.69 10.59 -19.79
N LEU A 45 3.15 9.40 -20.19
CA LEU A 45 2.48 8.13 -19.90
C LEU A 45 2.94 7.59 -18.55
N LEU A 46 4.21 7.77 -18.22
CA LEU A 46 4.75 7.34 -16.94
C LEU A 46 4.07 8.01 -15.74
N PHE A 47 3.79 9.32 -15.83
CA PHE A 47 3.16 10.07 -14.76
C PHE A 47 1.84 9.43 -14.26
N PRO A 48 0.79 9.28 -15.08
CA PRO A 48 -0.43 8.65 -14.62
C PRO A 48 -0.23 7.19 -14.21
N MET A 49 0.70 6.45 -14.81
CA MET A 49 0.92 5.05 -14.43
C MET A 49 1.55 4.90 -13.04
N ILE A 50 2.56 5.73 -12.69
CA ILE A 50 3.15 5.73 -11.34
C ILE A 50 2.11 6.18 -10.31
N VAL A 51 1.30 7.17 -10.68
CA VAL A 51 0.25 7.67 -9.80
C VAL A 51 -0.82 6.60 -9.56
N ILE A 52 -1.27 5.89 -10.60
CA ILE A 52 -2.21 4.77 -10.47
C ILE A 52 -1.60 3.63 -9.66
N LEU A 53 -0.31 3.33 -9.84
CA LEU A 53 0.38 2.34 -9.00
C LEU A 53 0.31 2.73 -7.51
N GLY A 54 0.58 4.00 -7.20
CA GLY A 54 0.42 4.55 -5.86
C GLY A 54 -1.02 4.40 -5.32
N ALA A 55 -2.02 4.71 -6.15
CA ALA A 55 -3.43 4.55 -5.81
C ALA A 55 -3.77 3.10 -5.44
N VAL A 56 -3.35 2.14 -6.28
CA VAL A 56 -3.58 0.71 -6.04
C VAL A 56 -2.93 0.27 -4.73
N ILE A 57 -1.68 0.69 -4.50
CA ILE A 57 -0.97 0.30 -3.27
C ILE A 57 -1.64 0.90 -2.03
N ALA A 58 -2.04 2.18 -2.06
CA ALA A 58 -2.74 2.82 -0.95
C ALA A 58 -4.11 2.19 -0.65
N ALA A 59 -4.84 1.79 -1.69
CA ALA A 59 -6.12 1.09 -1.55
C ALA A 59 -5.97 -0.25 -0.80
N PHE A 60 -4.92 -1.02 -1.06
CA PHE A 60 -4.77 -2.36 -0.46
C PHE A 60 -3.90 -2.42 0.81
N PHE A 61 -2.94 -1.50 0.97
CA PHE A 61 -1.87 -1.59 1.99
C PHE A 61 -1.86 -0.43 2.99
N ALA A 62 -2.96 0.29 3.06
CA ALA A 62 -3.14 1.53 3.80
C ALA A 62 -2.30 2.71 3.27
N ASN A 63 -2.82 3.92 3.47
CA ASN A 63 -2.16 5.17 3.07
C ASN A 63 -0.77 5.30 3.69
N ASP A 64 -0.62 5.04 4.99
CA ASP A 64 0.67 5.19 5.67
C ASP A 64 1.71 4.17 5.15
N GLY A 65 1.26 2.93 4.88
CA GLY A 65 2.10 1.90 4.28
C GLY A 65 2.54 2.28 2.87
N ALA A 66 1.63 2.84 2.07
CA ALA A 66 1.96 3.38 0.76
C ALA A 66 2.96 4.56 0.86
N ALA A 67 2.76 5.50 1.78
CA ALA A 67 3.67 6.63 1.96
C ALA A 67 5.09 6.17 2.37
N LEU A 68 5.19 5.23 3.32
CA LEU A 68 6.47 4.73 3.83
C LEU A 68 7.25 3.93 2.76
N LEU A 69 6.56 3.12 1.96
CA LEU A 69 7.19 2.18 1.03
C LEU A 69 7.29 2.72 -0.39
N LEU A 70 6.23 3.34 -0.90
CA LEU A 70 6.18 3.82 -2.28
C LEU A 70 7.12 5.00 -2.51
N THR A 71 7.24 5.90 -1.52
CA THR A 71 8.08 7.10 -1.64
C THR A 71 9.55 6.76 -1.93
N PRO A 72 10.26 5.94 -1.15
CA PRO A 72 11.65 5.59 -1.44
C PRO A 72 11.79 4.84 -2.77
N ILE A 73 10.83 4.00 -3.14
CA ILE A 73 10.85 3.24 -4.40
C ILE A 73 10.69 4.16 -5.61
N VAL A 74 9.72 5.07 -5.55
CA VAL A 74 9.46 6.06 -6.60
C VAL A 74 10.67 6.98 -6.73
N ILE A 75 11.26 7.44 -5.63
CA ILE A 75 12.50 8.22 -5.64
C ILE A 75 13.63 7.43 -6.32
N ALA A 76 13.87 6.18 -5.92
CA ALA A 76 14.93 5.35 -6.47
C ALA A 76 14.79 5.15 -7.98
N ILE A 77 13.56 4.96 -8.47
CA ILE A 77 13.28 4.83 -9.90
C ILE A 77 13.48 6.16 -10.61
N LEU A 78 12.93 7.26 -10.10
CA LEU A 78 13.08 8.58 -10.72
C LEU A 78 14.54 9.02 -10.82
N LEU A 79 15.36 8.70 -9.81
CA LEU A 79 16.81 8.91 -9.85
C LEU A 79 17.48 8.05 -10.92
N ARG A 80 17.12 6.77 -11.06
CA ARG A 80 17.65 5.89 -12.12
C ARG A 80 17.21 6.29 -13.53
N LEU A 81 16.09 7.00 -13.65
CA LEU A 81 15.59 7.55 -14.92
C LEU A 81 16.21 8.92 -15.27
N ASP A 82 17.16 9.41 -14.49
CA ASP A 82 17.80 10.73 -14.62
C ASP A 82 16.80 11.90 -14.60
N PHE A 83 15.73 11.79 -13.79
CA PHE A 83 14.77 12.88 -13.63
C PHE A 83 15.40 14.03 -12.85
N SER A 84 15.18 15.26 -13.32
CA SER A 84 15.58 16.45 -12.54
C SER A 84 14.89 16.48 -11.16
N PRO A 85 15.50 17.06 -10.12
CA PRO A 85 14.90 17.15 -8.79
C PRO A 85 13.48 17.76 -8.79
N LYS A 86 13.22 18.74 -9.67
CA LYS A 86 11.89 19.35 -9.84
C LYS A 86 10.86 18.36 -10.40
N ALA A 87 11.27 17.54 -11.36
CA ALA A 87 10.42 16.48 -11.91
C ALA A 87 10.18 15.38 -10.87
N ALA A 88 11.22 14.97 -10.14
CA ALA A 88 11.08 13.98 -9.09
C ALA A 88 10.10 14.44 -8.00
N LEU A 89 10.24 15.68 -7.53
CA LEU A 89 9.32 16.29 -6.58
C LEU A 89 7.87 16.30 -7.08
N ALA A 90 7.65 16.63 -8.36
CA ALA A 90 6.31 16.59 -8.96
C ALA A 90 5.68 15.18 -8.89
N PHE A 91 6.46 14.13 -9.16
CA PHE A 91 5.97 12.76 -9.05
C PHE A 91 5.67 12.37 -7.60
N ILE A 92 6.54 12.73 -6.65
CA ILE A 92 6.36 12.42 -5.22
C ILE A 92 5.11 13.11 -4.66
N ILE A 93 4.93 14.40 -4.98
CA ILE A 93 3.72 15.15 -4.59
C ILE A 93 2.48 14.48 -5.18
N ALA A 94 2.53 14.12 -6.47
CA ALA A 94 1.41 13.47 -7.13
C ALA A 94 1.06 12.12 -6.49
N THR A 95 2.06 11.29 -6.18
CA THR A 95 1.84 10.02 -5.49
C THR A 95 1.28 10.21 -4.08
N GLY A 96 1.67 11.25 -3.36
CA GLY A 96 1.13 11.55 -2.02
C GLY A 96 -0.34 11.94 -2.06
N PHE A 97 -0.72 12.90 -2.91
CA PHE A 97 -2.13 13.31 -3.06
C PHE A 97 -3.03 12.16 -3.54
N VAL A 98 -2.50 11.30 -4.41
CA VAL A 98 -3.25 10.16 -4.92
C VAL A 98 -3.33 9.03 -3.91
N ALA A 99 -2.28 8.76 -3.14
CA ALA A 99 -2.33 7.80 -2.05
C ALA A 99 -3.41 8.19 -1.03
N ASP A 100 -3.51 9.48 -0.71
CA ASP A 100 -4.55 10.01 0.17
C ASP A 100 -5.95 9.83 -0.42
N ALA A 101 -6.16 10.24 -1.68
CA ALA A 101 -7.45 10.08 -2.36
C ALA A 101 -7.89 8.61 -2.47
N ALA A 102 -6.99 7.74 -2.97
CA ALA A 102 -7.23 6.31 -3.16
C ALA A 102 -7.50 5.55 -1.86
N SER A 103 -7.06 6.11 -0.73
CA SER A 103 -7.31 5.54 0.59
C SER A 103 -8.77 5.62 1.03
N LEU A 104 -9.67 6.23 0.24
CA LEU A 104 -11.12 6.23 0.48
C LEU A 104 -11.80 4.91 0.09
N SER A 105 -11.20 4.14 -0.82
CA SER A 105 -11.87 3.02 -1.50
C SER A 105 -12.34 1.88 -0.58
N LEU A 106 -11.50 1.43 0.36
CA LEU A 106 -11.80 0.30 1.25
C LEU A 106 -11.65 0.69 2.72
N ILE A 107 -12.33 -0.07 3.59
CA ILE A 107 -12.23 0.08 5.05
C ILE A 107 -10.77 -0.04 5.51
N ILE A 108 -10.00 -0.97 4.93
CA ILE A 108 -8.60 -1.24 5.27
C ILE A 108 -7.61 -0.20 4.74
N SER A 109 -8.03 0.67 3.83
CA SER A 109 -7.13 1.59 3.14
C SER A 109 -6.69 2.77 4.02
N ASN A 110 -7.41 3.04 5.12
CA ASN A 110 -7.07 4.10 6.05
C ASN A 110 -7.58 3.76 7.45
N LEU A 111 -6.79 4.07 8.49
CA LEU A 111 -7.19 3.89 9.88
C LEU A 111 -8.54 4.58 10.18
N VAL A 112 -8.73 5.80 9.67
CA VAL A 112 -9.96 6.57 9.86
C VAL A 112 -11.17 5.81 9.31
N ASN A 113 -11.04 5.13 8.17
CA ASN A 113 -12.12 4.34 7.59
C ASN A 113 -12.50 3.16 8.49
N ILE A 114 -11.50 2.46 9.05
CA ILE A 114 -11.74 1.36 9.99
C ILE A 114 -12.47 1.87 11.24
N VAL A 115 -12.03 3.02 11.78
CA VAL A 115 -12.65 3.64 12.94
C VAL A 115 -14.12 3.98 12.68
N THR A 116 -14.37 4.71 11.59
CA THR A 116 -15.70 5.16 11.21
C THR A 116 -16.63 3.99 10.88
N ALA A 117 -16.16 3.00 10.12
CA ALA A 117 -16.95 1.84 9.77
C ALA A 117 -17.33 1.00 11.01
N ASN A 118 -16.41 0.83 11.97
CA ASN A 118 -16.72 0.15 13.22
C ASN A 118 -17.70 0.95 14.10
N TYR A 119 -17.55 2.28 14.17
CA TYR A 119 -18.44 3.13 14.97
C TYR A 119 -19.88 3.12 14.44
N PHE A 120 -20.06 3.24 13.12
CA PHE A 120 -21.38 3.22 12.48
C PHE A 120 -21.86 1.82 12.08
N ASN A 121 -21.10 0.78 12.43
CA ASN A 121 -21.39 -0.63 12.12
C ASN A 121 -21.64 -0.87 10.61
N ILE A 122 -20.80 -0.27 9.77
CA ILE A 122 -20.86 -0.36 8.31
C ILE A 122 -20.04 -1.57 7.85
N GLY A 123 -20.70 -2.55 7.25
CA GLY A 123 -20.03 -3.72 6.67
C GLY A 123 -19.15 -3.39 5.46
N PHE A 124 -18.12 -4.23 5.22
CA PHE A 124 -17.13 -4.05 4.16
C PHE A 124 -17.75 -3.87 2.77
N GLY A 125 -18.70 -4.73 2.40
CA GLY A 125 -19.37 -4.65 1.10
C GLY A 125 -20.18 -3.36 0.92
N ARG A 126 -20.91 -2.92 1.95
CA ARG A 126 -21.66 -1.67 1.92
C ARG A 126 -20.74 -0.47 1.77
N TYR A 127 -19.67 -0.42 2.57
CA TYR A 127 -18.66 0.63 2.48
C TYR A 127 -18.07 0.71 1.07
N ALA A 128 -17.56 -0.41 0.55
CA ALA A 128 -16.94 -0.47 -0.76
C ALA A 128 -17.93 -0.10 -1.89
N SER A 129 -19.20 -0.52 -1.80
CA SER A 129 -20.20 -0.20 -2.83
C SER A 129 -20.46 1.30 -3.01
N VAL A 130 -20.26 2.09 -1.96
CA VAL A 130 -20.45 3.54 -1.98
C VAL A 130 -19.13 4.25 -2.23
N MET A 131 -18.07 3.84 -1.52
CA MET A 131 -16.81 4.55 -1.52
C MET A 131 -15.91 4.24 -2.72
N VAL A 132 -16.02 3.06 -3.34
CA VAL A 132 -15.27 2.77 -4.58
C VAL A 132 -15.70 3.70 -5.72
N PRO A 133 -16.99 3.91 -6.02
CA PRO A 133 -17.39 4.92 -7.01
C PRO A 133 -16.94 6.35 -6.66
N VAL A 134 -17.05 6.74 -5.39
CA VAL A 134 -16.60 8.07 -4.92
C VAL A 134 -15.10 8.23 -5.11
N ASP A 135 -14.33 7.19 -4.78
CA ASP A 135 -12.88 7.15 -4.97
C ASP A 135 -12.50 7.27 -6.44
N LEU A 136 -13.16 6.54 -7.34
CA LEU A 136 -12.89 6.65 -8.78
C LEU A 136 -13.08 8.07 -9.31
N VAL A 137 -14.12 8.78 -8.85
CA VAL A 137 -14.35 10.19 -9.19
C VAL A 137 -13.26 11.08 -8.58
N SER A 138 -12.96 10.89 -7.29
CA SER A 138 -11.92 11.63 -6.57
C SER A 138 -10.56 11.48 -7.24
N LEU A 139 -10.15 10.24 -7.53
CA LEU A 139 -8.93 9.88 -8.22
C LEU A 139 -8.86 10.51 -9.61
N ALA A 140 -9.95 10.48 -10.38
CA ALA A 140 -10.01 11.12 -11.69
C ALA A 140 -9.81 12.64 -11.59
N VAL A 141 -10.47 13.30 -10.64
CA VAL A 141 -10.34 14.75 -10.41
C VAL A 141 -8.91 15.09 -9.98
N VAL A 142 -8.36 14.37 -9.00
CA VAL A 142 -7.00 14.58 -8.51
C VAL A 142 -5.98 14.36 -9.64
N LEU A 143 -6.13 13.31 -10.45
CA LEU A 143 -5.29 13.07 -11.62
C LEU A 143 -5.34 14.23 -12.63
N VAL A 144 -6.53 14.77 -12.90
CA VAL A 144 -6.71 15.92 -13.81
C VAL A 144 -6.04 17.16 -13.23
N VAL A 145 -6.30 17.47 -11.96
CA VAL A 145 -5.72 18.64 -11.28
C VAL A 145 -4.21 18.55 -11.24
N LEU A 146 -3.65 17.41 -10.83
CA LEU A 146 -2.20 17.19 -10.77
C LEU A 146 -1.58 17.23 -12.17
N ARG A 147 -2.24 16.65 -13.18
CA ARG A 147 -1.77 16.73 -14.56
C ARG A 147 -1.72 18.17 -15.05
N ILE A 148 -2.71 19.00 -14.73
CA ILE A 148 -2.73 20.42 -15.11
C ILE A 148 -1.67 21.22 -14.36
N ALA A 149 -1.57 21.03 -13.03
CA ALA A 149 -0.64 21.76 -12.16
C ALA A 149 0.83 21.40 -12.46
N LEU A 150 1.11 20.11 -12.69
CA LEU A 150 2.47 19.59 -12.84
C LEU A 150 2.89 19.39 -14.30
N ARG A 151 2.03 19.71 -15.29
CA ARG A 151 2.33 19.53 -16.74
C ARG A 151 3.65 20.13 -17.20
N ARG A 152 4.10 21.22 -16.56
CA ARG A 152 5.33 21.94 -16.92
C ARG A 152 6.60 21.27 -16.35
N HIS A 153 6.44 20.45 -15.31
CA HIS A 153 7.54 19.79 -14.61
C HIS A 153 7.73 18.32 -15.05
N ILE A 154 6.77 17.75 -15.76
CA ILE A 154 6.86 16.37 -16.27
C ILE A 154 7.73 16.34 -17.54
N PRO A 155 8.84 15.58 -17.55
CA PRO A 155 9.70 15.47 -18.72
C PRO A 155 8.95 14.80 -19.88
N ARG A 156 9.24 15.25 -21.12
CA ARG A 156 8.60 14.69 -22.32
C ARG A 156 9.09 13.27 -22.62
N ARG A 157 10.39 13.02 -22.39
CA ARG A 157 11.04 11.74 -22.58
C ARG A 157 11.97 11.43 -21.41
N TYR A 158 12.23 10.15 -21.18
CA TYR A 158 13.22 9.66 -20.23
C TYR A 158 13.97 8.46 -20.82
N SER A 159 15.17 8.18 -20.31
CA SER A 159 15.98 7.06 -20.77
C SER A 159 15.68 5.79 -19.97
N MET A 160 15.57 4.65 -20.66
CA MET A 160 15.49 3.33 -20.02
C MET A 160 16.85 2.62 -19.92
N ALA A 161 17.94 3.24 -20.38
CA ALA A 161 19.25 2.59 -20.49
C ALA A 161 19.79 2.04 -19.15
N ASN A 162 19.48 2.72 -18.04
CA ASN A 162 19.96 2.38 -16.70
C ASN A 162 18.93 1.59 -15.86
N LEU A 163 17.79 1.19 -16.44
CA LEU A 163 16.77 0.43 -15.73
C LEU A 163 17.13 -1.05 -15.65
N GLU A 164 17.27 -1.53 -14.43
CA GLU A 164 17.35 -2.96 -14.13
C GLU A 164 16.18 -3.76 -14.73
N LEU A 165 16.39 -5.06 -14.91
CA LEU A 165 15.34 -5.99 -15.33
C LEU A 165 14.35 -6.18 -14.17
N PRO A 166 13.03 -6.21 -14.40
CA PRO A 166 12.09 -6.40 -13.29
C PRO A 166 12.33 -7.68 -12.50
N ARG A 167 12.90 -8.71 -13.14
CA ARG A 167 13.28 -9.97 -12.49
C ARG A 167 14.40 -9.79 -11.45
N SER A 168 15.30 -8.82 -11.60
CA SER A 168 16.37 -8.59 -10.62
C SER A 168 15.87 -7.92 -9.35
N ALA A 169 14.66 -7.34 -9.36
CA ALA A 169 14.06 -6.80 -8.15
C ALA A 169 13.53 -7.89 -7.22
N ILE A 170 13.24 -9.10 -7.72
CA ILE A 170 12.70 -10.20 -6.90
C ILE A 170 13.82 -10.78 -6.04
N LYS A 171 13.80 -10.50 -4.74
CA LYS A 171 14.77 -11.01 -3.76
C LYS A 171 14.36 -12.38 -3.22
N ASP A 172 13.08 -12.58 -2.91
CA ASP A 172 12.54 -13.87 -2.48
C ASP A 172 11.39 -14.32 -3.39
N ALA A 173 11.68 -15.25 -4.30
CA ALA A 173 10.73 -15.76 -5.27
C ALA A 173 9.56 -16.53 -4.64
N LEU A 174 9.75 -17.12 -3.45
CA LEU A 174 8.72 -17.88 -2.76
C LEU A 174 7.69 -16.92 -2.16
N VAL A 175 8.16 -15.91 -1.42
CA VAL A 175 7.30 -14.85 -0.86
C VAL A 175 6.59 -14.08 -1.99
N PHE A 176 7.32 -13.73 -3.05
CA PHE A 176 6.75 -13.02 -4.20
C PHE A 176 5.62 -13.81 -4.88
N ARG A 177 5.77 -15.13 -5.08
CA ARG A 177 4.72 -15.97 -5.66
C ARG A 177 3.55 -16.20 -4.70
N ALA A 178 3.82 -16.30 -3.41
CA ALA A 178 2.79 -16.45 -2.37
C ALA A 178 1.97 -15.17 -2.18
N ALA A 179 2.54 -14.00 -2.46
CA ALA A 179 1.88 -12.71 -2.33
C ALA A 179 0.56 -12.64 -3.13
N PHE A 180 0.58 -13.02 -4.41
CA PHE A 180 -0.60 -12.92 -5.28
C PHE A 180 -1.82 -13.72 -4.78
N PRO A 181 -1.72 -15.05 -4.54
CA PRO A 181 -2.87 -15.80 -4.01
C PRO A 181 -3.24 -15.36 -2.60
N LEU A 182 -2.27 -15.00 -1.75
CA LEU A 182 -2.57 -14.54 -0.39
C LEU A 182 -3.37 -13.23 -0.41
N LEU A 183 -2.95 -12.24 -1.19
CA LEU A 183 -3.65 -10.95 -1.30
C LEU A 183 -5.04 -11.12 -1.92
N ALA A 184 -5.18 -11.99 -2.93
CA ALA A 184 -6.47 -12.30 -3.53
C ALA A 184 -7.41 -12.97 -2.51
N VAL A 185 -6.92 -13.99 -1.79
CA VAL A 185 -7.69 -14.66 -0.74
C VAL A 185 -8.04 -13.68 0.39
N LEU A 186 -7.11 -12.83 0.80
CA LEU A 186 -7.33 -11.82 1.82
C LEU A 186 -8.48 -10.89 1.42
N LEU A 187 -8.45 -10.36 0.20
CA LEU A 187 -9.48 -9.48 -0.33
C LEU A 187 -10.84 -10.17 -0.39
N VAL A 188 -10.92 -11.38 -0.95
CA VAL A 188 -12.16 -12.16 -1.02
C VAL A 188 -12.69 -12.45 0.38
N THR A 189 -11.80 -12.78 1.32
CA THR A 189 -12.17 -13.07 2.70
C THR A 189 -12.78 -11.85 3.39
N TYR A 190 -12.31 -10.62 3.12
CA TYR A 190 -12.98 -9.43 3.67
C TYR A 190 -14.44 -9.29 3.23
N PHE A 191 -14.73 -9.57 1.96
CA PHE A 191 -16.12 -9.52 1.46
C PHE A 191 -16.97 -10.66 2.01
N VAL A 192 -16.42 -11.87 2.03
CA VAL A 192 -17.14 -13.08 2.50
C VAL A 192 -17.34 -13.07 4.01
N ALA A 193 -16.39 -12.55 4.78
CA ALA A 193 -16.44 -12.55 6.24
C ALA A 193 -17.30 -11.41 6.82
N ALA A 194 -17.57 -10.36 6.03
CA ALA A 194 -18.35 -9.21 6.46
C ALA A 194 -19.78 -9.56 6.98
N PRO A 195 -20.56 -10.46 6.35
CA PRO A 195 -21.87 -10.87 6.86
C PRO A 195 -21.81 -11.71 8.14
N PHE A 196 -20.67 -12.36 8.41
CA PHE A 196 -20.49 -13.21 9.59
C PHE A 196 -20.00 -12.44 10.82
N GLY A 197 -19.82 -11.11 10.71
CA GLY A 197 -19.37 -10.27 11.81
C GLY A 197 -17.93 -10.55 12.26
N VAL A 198 -17.12 -11.24 11.45
CA VAL A 198 -15.73 -11.53 11.78
C VAL A 198 -14.90 -10.24 11.70
N PRO A 199 -14.19 -9.87 12.78
CA PRO A 199 -13.35 -8.69 12.77
C PRO A 199 -12.24 -8.76 11.71
N VAL A 200 -12.04 -7.66 11.00
CA VAL A 200 -11.01 -7.49 9.96
C VAL A 200 -9.61 -7.81 10.51
N SER A 201 -9.37 -7.54 11.79
CA SER A 201 -8.09 -7.82 12.47
C SER A 201 -7.71 -9.30 12.47
N PHE A 202 -8.68 -10.20 12.68
CA PHE A 202 -8.42 -11.64 12.67
C PHE A 202 -8.06 -12.14 11.28
N ILE A 203 -8.78 -11.65 10.27
CA ILE A 203 -8.55 -12.02 8.86
C ILE A 203 -7.15 -11.56 8.43
N THR A 204 -6.84 -10.29 8.69
CA THR A 204 -5.55 -9.70 8.35
C THR A 204 -4.41 -10.33 9.15
N GLY A 205 -4.62 -10.54 10.45
CA GLY A 205 -3.66 -11.17 11.34
C GLY A 205 -3.32 -12.60 10.91
N ALA A 206 -4.33 -13.40 10.53
CA ALA A 206 -4.11 -14.73 10.00
C ALA A 206 -3.29 -14.69 8.70
N ALA A 207 -3.60 -13.78 7.78
CA ALA A 207 -2.84 -13.63 6.54
C ALA A 207 -1.39 -13.19 6.79
N ALA A 208 -1.16 -12.25 7.72
CA ALA A 208 0.18 -11.83 8.10
C ALA A 208 0.97 -12.98 8.74
N LEU A 209 0.34 -13.78 9.61
CA LEU A 209 0.96 -14.98 10.19
C LEU A 209 1.35 -16.00 9.12
N VAL A 210 0.47 -16.25 8.15
CA VAL A 210 0.77 -17.14 7.01
C VAL A 210 1.96 -16.59 6.21
N LEU A 211 1.95 -15.30 5.89
CA LEU A 211 3.04 -14.69 5.13
C LEU A 211 4.37 -14.69 5.92
N MET A 212 4.33 -14.44 7.22
CA MET A 212 5.50 -14.55 8.11
C MET A 212 6.02 -15.97 8.20
N ALA A 213 5.16 -16.98 8.27
CA ALA A 213 5.56 -18.38 8.27
C ALA A 213 6.25 -18.79 6.96
N ILE A 214 5.76 -18.24 5.84
CA ILE A 214 6.34 -18.41 4.51
C ILE A 214 7.70 -17.70 4.40
N ALA A 215 7.76 -16.42 4.78
CA ALA A 215 8.97 -15.59 4.73
C ALA A 215 10.06 -16.10 5.67
N GLY A 216 9.70 -16.40 6.91
CA GLY A 216 10.60 -16.98 7.92
C GLY A 216 10.88 -18.47 7.74
N ARG A 217 10.27 -19.11 6.71
CA ARG A 217 10.40 -20.54 6.39
C ARG A 217 10.36 -21.39 7.65
N TRP A 218 9.32 -21.21 8.48
CA TRP A 218 9.23 -21.85 9.79
C TRP A 218 9.33 -23.38 9.70
N TRP A 219 8.83 -23.96 8.60
CA TRP A 219 8.98 -25.39 8.28
C TRP A 219 10.43 -25.87 8.12
N LYS A 220 11.35 -24.97 7.74
CA LYS A 220 12.79 -25.25 7.58
C LYS A 220 13.64 -24.68 8.73
N ARG A 221 13.01 -24.22 9.83
CA ARG A 221 13.64 -23.51 10.96
C ARG A 221 14.47 -22.30 10.52
N GLY A 222 13.99 -21.55 9.54
CA GLY A 222 14.69 -20.34 9.04
C GLY A 222 15.86 -20.62 8.08
N ARG A 223 16.14 -21.88 7.72
CA ARG A 223 17.13 -22.17 6.67
C ARG A 223 16.69 -21.54 5.34
N ASP A 224 17.62 -20.82 4.73
CA ASP A 224 17.50 -20.08 3.47
C ASP A 224 16.53 -18.89 3.49
N ALA A 225 16.01 -18.47 4.65
CA ALA A 225 15.11 -17.31 4.72
C ALA A 225 15.84 -16.03 4.27
N VAL A 226 15.37 -15.42 3.19
CA VAL A 226 15.94 -14.17 2.64
C VAL A 226 15.35 -12.95 3.34
N VAL A 227 14.08 -13.05 3.78
CA VAL A 227 13.38 -11.99 4.50
C VAL A 227 13.46 -12.23 6.01
N SER A 228 14.08 -11.30 6.73
CA SER A 228 14.16 -11.35 8.20
C SER A 228 12.88 -10.82 8.84
N VAL A 229 12.03 -11.74 9.33
CA VAL A 229 10.78 -11.39 10.03
C VAL A 229 11.05 -10.52 11.26
N THR A 230 12.14 -10.78 11.99
CA THR A 230 12.52 -9.98 13.17
C THR A 230 12.85 -8.53 12.80
N GLN A 231 13.56 -8.32 11.68
CA GLN A 231 13.86 -6.97 11.21
C GLN A 231 12.59 -6.24 10.75
N VAL A 232 11.69 -6.93 10.02
CA VAL A 232 10.40 -6.36 9.60
C VAL A 232 9.59 -5.86 10.80
N VAL A 233 9.46 -6.68 11.85
CA VAL A 233 8.71 -6.31 13.06
C VAL A 233 9.39 -5.16 13.80
N SER A 234 10.72 -5.11 13.81
CA SER A 234 11.46 -4.00 14.42
C SER A 234 11.35 -2.69 13.64
N GLN A 235 11.23 -2.75 12.32
CA GLN A 235 11.12 -1.57 11.45
C GLN A 235 9.68 -1.07 11.29
N ALA A 236 8.69 -1.84 11.76
CA ALA A 236 7.31 -1.41 11.75
C ALA A 236 7.15 -0.09 12.54
N PRO A 237 6.39 0.89 12.02
CA PRO A 237 6.16 2.18 12.65
C PRO A 237 5.19 2.03 13.84
N TRP A 238 5.70 1.57 14.98
CA TRP A 238 4.94 1.39 16.22
C TRP A 238 4.28 2.68 16.73
N GLN A 239 4.74 3.84 16.26
CA GLN A 239 4.10 5.13 16.51
C GLN A 239 2.65 5.17 16.04
N ILE A 240 2.30 4.44 14.97
CA ILE A 240 0.92 4.42 14.44
C ILE A 240 -0.04 3.75 15.44
N VAL A 241 0.42 2.76 16.20
CA VAL A 241 -0.36 2.12 17.27
C VAL A 241 -0.69 3.13 18.37
N LEU A 242 0.31 3.92 18.79
CA LEU A 242 0.14 4.98 19.78
C LEU A 242 -0.76 6.11 19.25
N PHE A 243 -0.59 6.48 17.99
CA PHE A 243 -1.42 7.49 17.33
C PHE A 243 -2.89 7.05 17.24
N SER A 244 -3.15 5.79 16.86
CA SER A 244 -4.48 5.18 16.85
C SER A 244 -5.14 5.30 18.23
N LEU A 245 -4.44 4.87 19.29
CA LEU A 245 -4.92 5.01 20.67
C LEU A 245 -5.24 6.47 21.03
N GLY A 246 -4.37 7.41 20.65
CA GLY A 246 -4.53 8.84 20.92
C GLY A 246 -5.74 9.46 20.21
N MET A 247 -5.92 9.21 18.91
CA MET A 247 -7.08 9.68 18.15
C MET A 247 -8.39 9.24 18.79
N TYR A 248 -8.46 8.00 19.24
CA TYR A 248 -9.66 7.48 19.89
C TYR A 248 -9.94 8.12 21.24
N LEU A 249 -8.92 8.39 22.05
CA LEU A 249 -9.10 9.07 23.33
C LEU A 249 -9.67 10.47 23.12
N VAL A 250 -9.22 11.18 22.08
CA VAL A 250 -9.75 12.49 21.69
C VAL A 250 -11.19 12.38 21.18
N VAL A 251 -11.47 11.45 20.26
CA VAL A 251 -12.81 11.29 19.66
C VAL A 251 -13.87 10.86 20.68
N TYR A 252 -13.52 10.00 21.65
CA TYR A 252 -14.45 9.61 22.72
C TYR A 252 -14.51 10.60 23.89
N GLY A 253 -13.49 11.44 24.04
CA GLY A 253 -13.46 12.49 25.06
C GLY A 253 -14.27 13.73 24.68
N LEU A 254 -14.59 13.89 23.39
CA LEU A 254 -15.51 14.89 22.83
C LEU A 254 -16.94 14.35 22.82
#